data_AF-A0AAD2HZS5-F1
#
_entry.id   AF-A0AAD2HZS5-F1
#
_cell.length_a   1.000
_cell.length_b   1.000
_cell.length_c   1.000
_cell.angle_alpha   90.00
_cell.angle_beta   90.00
_cell.angle_gamma   90.00
#
_symmetry.space_group_name_H-M   'P 1'
#
loop_
_entity.id
_entity.type
_entity.pdbx_description
1 polymer ?
#
loop_
_entity_poly.entity_id
_entity_poly.type
_entity_poly.pdbx_seq_one_letter_code
_entity_poly.pdbx_strand_id
1 'polypeptide(L)'
;MPLEVDAHHERGNQGGLGMSKRPLSFTLTASVGSDENCHPTPCAAAPRCIKDDPDDPEYSSKVSSPHRYLVLIRLSTMVHLNLLAAVLSALALVSSAASISRPGSARDLSSVDIVTTLPAEATAFGSDNDTDWTVAYDKDFKALGRLKNEDFHALIDPSGNSTQLAARQVTRGRHCTELSVGELQSLPAWSDLDGYVKGSLASRGRYNVWTNWDGADRARACVADDHVSIERTGQAQCNTGERTFNGDRVGRSGILRLEALSGSGTTIRESITRAASIGSRYTVPSIDFDIPNIGEATTPYRDSISFSNELGKNFEKTISKESTRSVDVRSEFGDYCSMIVETTTCEQQSRGRVGFVADGYIRFGFDSRVRDHSYWHLPLSRESRDKRTSYMEFTGSINSHGYGRYRSECHK
;
A
#
# COMPACT_ATOMS: atom_id res chain seq x y z
N MET A 1 -63.55 -12.45 -28.30
CA MET A 1 -62.91 -13.39 -27.37
C MET A 1 -61.63 -13.90 -28.03
N PRO A 2 -60.53 -14.04 -27.28
CA PRO A 2 -59.52 -12.98 -27.08
C PRO A 2 -58.09 -13.57 -27.28
N LEU A 3 -56.93 -12.94 -27.07
CA LEU A 3 -56.41 -12.09 -26.01
C LEU A 3 -55.21 -11.29 -26.52
N GLU A 4 -55.28 -9.98 -26.29
CA GLU A 4 -54.23 -8.99 -26.28
C GLU A 4 -53.56 -9.05 -24.89
N VAL A 5 -52.23 -9.06 -24.82
CA VAL A 5 -51.48 -9.00 -23.56
C VAL A 5 -50.59 -7.77 -23.59
N ASP A 6 -51.07 -6.73 -22.91
CA ASP A 6 -50.29 -5.61 -22.42
C ASP A 6 -49.22 -6.10 -21.43
N ALA A 7 -47.96 -5.77 -21.69
CA ALA A 7 -46.89 -5.86 -20.70
C ALA A 7 -46.56 -4.46 -20.21
N HIS A 8 -47.02 -4.19 -18.99
CA HIS A 8 -46.78 -2.98 -18.23
C HIS A 8 -45.30 -2.60 -18.14
N HIS A 9 -45.03 -1.33 -18.43
CA HIS A 9 -43.82 -0.62 -18.12
C HIS A 9 -43.73 -0.42 -16.59
N GLU A 10 -43.07 -1.33 -15.88
CA GLU A 10 -42.66 -1.09 -14.50
C GLU A 10 -41.54 -0.04 -14.49
N ARG A 11 -41.89 1.15 -14.01
CA ARG A 11 -40.90 2.14 -13.56
C ARG A 11 -40.17 1.53 -12.36
N GLY A 12 -38.97 1.03 -12.61
CA GLY A 12 -38.00 0.69 -11.58
C GLY A 12 -37.74 1.92 -10.72
N ASN A 13 -38.30 1.88 -9.53
CA ASN A 13 -38.16 2.83 -8.45
C ASN A 13 -36.66 3.03 -8.18
N GLN A 14 -36.14 4.25 -8.42
CA GLN A 14 -34.82 4.64 -7.95
C GLN A 14 -34.84 4.57 -6.43
N GLY A 15 -34.33 3.46 -5.90
CA GLY A 15 -34.05 3.29 -4.49
C GLY A 15 -33.01 4.32 -4.07
N GLY A 16 -33.47 5.48 -3.62
CA GLY A 16 -32.67 6.36 -2.80
C GLY A 16 -32.19 5.54 -1.61
N LEU A 17 -30.88 5.27 -1.58
CA LEU A 17 -30.19 4.81 -0.39
C LEU A 17 -30.31 5.94 0.64
N GLY A 18 -31.44 5.95 1.34
CA GLY A 18 -31.60 6.69 2.56
C GLY A 18 -30.51 6.20 3.49
N MET A 19 -29.46 7.00 3.66
CA MET A 19 -28.59 6.86 4.80
C MET A 19 -29.49 6.83 6.01
N SER A 20 -29.59 5.65 6.64
CA SER A 20 -30.23 5.51 7.93
C SER A 20 -29.50 6.46 8.87
N LYS A 21 -30.13 7.62 9.12
CA LYS A 21 -29.76 8.52 10.21
C LYS A 21 -30.01 7.72 11.48
N ARG A 22 -29.03 6.93 11.92
CA ARG A 22 -29.03 6.44 13.29
C ARG A 22 -29.11 7.69 14.16
N PRO A 23 -30.15 7.85 15.00
CA PRO A 23 -30.15 8.93 15.96
C PRO A 23 -28.93 8.70 16.86
N LEU A 24 -27.98 9.64 16.82
CA LEU A 24 -26.93 9.72 17.82
C LEU A 24 -27.65 9.99 19.14
N SER A 25 -27.71 8.99 20.00
CA SER A 25 -28.20 9.14 21.38
C SER A 25 -27.02 9.63 22.22
N PHE A 26 -27.17 10.81 22.82
CA PHE A 26 -26.19 11.36 23.75
C PHE A 26 -26.76 11.31 25.16
N THR A 27 -25.92 10.92 26.11
CA THR A 27 -26.24 10.96 27.54
C THR A 27 -25.66 12.23 28.13
N LEU A 28 -26.52 13.20 28.47
CA LEU A 28 -26.13 14.33 29.31
C LEU A 28 -25.91 13.80 30.73
N THR A 29 -24.69 13.96 31.25
CA THR A 29 -24.40 13.66 32.65
C THR A 29 -24.18 14.98 33.38
N ALA A 30 -25.20 15.46 34.10
CA ALA A 30 -25.05 16.62 34.97
C ALA A 30 -24.42 16.19 36.29
N SER A 31 -23.12 16.43 36.49
CA SER A 31 -22.49 16.32 37.80
C SER A 31 -22.64 17.66 38.53
N VAL A 32 -23.50 17.71 39.54
CA VAL A 32 -23.62 18.89 40.41
C VAL A 32 -22.42 18.92 41.35
N GLY A 33 -21.46 19.81 41.09
CA GLY A 33 -20.42 20.13 42.06
C GLY A 33 -21.06 20.88 43.23
N SER A 34 -21.14 20.25 44.40
CA SER A 34 -21.48 20.96 45.62
C SER A 34 -20.29 21.80 46.04
N ASP A 35 -20.42 23.13 45.95
CA ASP A 35 -19.51 24.06 46.61
C ASP A 35 -19.65 23.91 48.14
N GLU A 36 -18.86 23.02 48.74
CA GLU A 36 -18.67 22.97 50.19
C GLU A 36 -17.67 24.06 50.61
N ASN A 37 -18.19 25.26 50.86
CA ASN A 37 -17.50 26.28 51.64
C ASN A 37 -18.30 26.55 52.93
N CYS A 38 -18.16 25.64 53.90
CA CYS A 38 -18.62 25.84 55.28
C CYS A 38 -17.62 25.24 56.27
N HIS A 39 -16.72 26.06 56.81
CA HIS A 39 -16.04 25.83 58.09
C HIS A 39 -15.66 27.19 58.70
N PRO A 40 -15.49 27.33 60.04
CA PRO A 40 -15.19 26.25 61.01
C PRO A 40 -15.92 26.33 62.38
N THR A 41 -16.00 25.22 63.13
CA THR A 41 -15.50 25.10 64.54
C THR A 41 -15.72 23.68 65.10
N PRO A 42 -14.92 23.26 66.12
CA PRO A 42 -14.54 21.86 66.34
C PRO A 42 -15.32 21.19 67.47
N CYS A 43 -15.50 19.87 67.38
CA CYS A 43 -15.72 19.02 68.55
C CYS A 43 -14.91 17.73 68.41
N ALA A 44 -14.06 17.52 69.41
CA ALA A 44 -13.27 16.34 69.64
C ALA A 44 -14.14 15.16 70.11
N ALA A 45 -13.83 13.96 69.61
CA ALA A 45 -13.67 12.74 70.41
C ALA A 45 -13.33 11.54 69.49
N ALA A 46 -12.17 10.95 69.73
CA ALA A 46 -11.71 9.64 69.24
C ALA A 46 -12.51 8.48 69.92
N PRO A 47 -12.25 7.15 69.73
CA PRO A 47 -11.11 6.51 69.05
C PRO A 47 -11.34 5.18 68.27
N ARG A 48 -10.34 4.78 67.47
CA ARG A 48 -9.63 3.46 67.42
C ARG A 48 -9.31 2.91 66.02
N CYS A 49 -8.01 2.94 65.72
CA CYS A 49 -7.14 1.91 65.13
C CYS A 49 -7.65 0.97 64.03
N ILE A 50 -7.04 1.05 62.84
CA ILE A 50 -6.61 -0.11 62.04
C ILE A 50 -5.20 0.20 61.48
N LYS A 51 -4.34 -0.83 61.47
CA LYS A 51 -2.93 -0.82 61.04
C LYS A 51 -2.83 -0.71 59.51
N ASP A 52 -1.88 0.08 59.03
CA ASP A 52 -1.45 0.07 57.63
C ASP A 52 -0.41 -1.03 57.39
N ASP A 53 -0.62 -1.71 56.28
CA ASP A 53 0.15 -2.80 55.68
C ASP A 53 1.20 -2.21 54.72
N PRO A 54 2.50 -2.55 54.82
CA PRO A 54 3.55 -1.93 54.01
C PRO A 54 3.94 -2.82 52.83
N ASP A 55 3.15 -2.86 51.76
CA ASP A 55 3.56 -3.45 50.46
C ASP A 55 2.63 -2.98 49.32
N ASP A 56 2.85 -1.77 48.78
CA ASP A 56 2.40 -1.45 47.42
C ASP A 56 3.36 -0.46 46.73
N PRO A 57 4.17 -0.92 45.74
CA PRO A 57 5.19 -0.12 45.09
C PRO A 57 4.76 0.30 43.68
N GLU A 58 4.29 1.54 43.46
CA GLU A 58 4.40 2.18 42.14
C GLU A 58 4.01 3.68 42.15
N TYR A 59 4.93 4.57 42.54
CA TYR A 59 4.91 5.96 42.05
C TYR A 59 6.26 6.69 42.22
N SER A 60 7.01 6.84 41.12
CA SER A 60 8.10 7.82 40.90
C SER A 60 8.71 7.51 39.51
N SER A 61 8.99 8.40 38.56
CA SER A 61 9.34 9.82 38.62
C SER A 61 9.26 10.46 37.23
N LYS A 62 9.16 11.79 37.28
CA LYS A 62 9.32 12.80 36.24
C LYS A 62 10.76 12.88 35.65
N VAL A 63 10.81 13.29 34.38
CA VAL A 63 11.72 14.28 33.76
C VAL A 63 13.23 13.97 33.69
N SER A 64 13.78 13.90 32.46
CA SER A 64 14.77 14.88 31.94
C SER A 64 15.42 14.42 30.63
N SER A 65 15.48 15.34 29.67
CA SER A 65 16.37 15.29 28.50
C SER A 65 17.83 15.53 28.93
N PRO A 66 18.80 15.09 28.12
CA PRO A 66 19.93 15.98 27.86
C PRO A 66 20.44 15.97 26.40
N HIS A 67 20.72 17.18 25.91
CA HIS A 67 21.73 17.45 24.89
C HIS A 67 23.13 17.16 25.42
N ARG A 68 24.03 16.55 24.62
CA ARG A 68 25.49 16.76 24.72
C ARG A 68 26.20 16.65 23.36
N TYR A 69 27.36 17.31 23.37
CA TYR A 69 28.21 17.80 22.30
C TYR A 69 29.13 16.77 21.62
N LEU A 70 29.59 17.19 20.43
CA LEU A 70 30.81 16.83 19.68
C LEU A 70 31.94 16.08 20.42
N VAL A 71 32.51 15.07 19.74
CA VAL A 71 33.95 14.80 19.76
C VAL A 71 34.42 14.53 18.33
N LEU A 72 35.26 15.43 17.81
CA LEU A 72 35.99 15.32 16.55
C LEU A 72 37.33 14.64 16.86
N ILE A 73 37.53 13.41 16.39
CA ILE A 73 38.85 12.75 16.40
C ILE A 73 39.39 12.78 14.97
N ARG A 74 40.36 13.68 14.73
CA ARG A 74 41.31 13.56 13.63
C ARG A 74 42.41 12.59 14.06
N LEU A 75 42.64 11.53 13.29
CA LEU A 75 43.90 10.79 13.33
C LEU A 75 44.35 10.52 11.90
N SER A 76 45.60 10.94 11.67
CA SER A 76 46.32 10.98 10.41
C SER A 76 47.14 9.71 10.26
N THR A 77 46.93 8.94 9.20
CA THR A 77 47.90 7.95 8.67
C THR A 77 47.70 7.77 7.16
N MET A 78 47.95 8.83 6.39
CA MET A 78 48.28 8.71 4.97
C MET A 78 49.81 8.68 4.85
N VAL A 79 50.42 7.49 4.84
CA VAL A 79 51.64 7.12 4.07
C VAL A 79 51.77 5.60 4.27
N HIS A 80 51.25 4.79 3.34
CA HIS A 80 51.72 3.41 3.02
C HIS A 80 50.80 2.64 2.04
N LEU A 81 49.67 3.19 1.59
CA LEU A 81 48.78 2.48 0.66
C LEU A 81 49.21 2.47 -0.82
N ASN A 82 50.15 3.31 -1.26
CA ASN A 82 50.49 3.42 -2.68
C ASN A 82 51.52 2.38 -3.19
N LEU A 83 52.17 1.62 -2.31
CA LEU A 83 53.12 0.57 -2.74
C LEU A 83 52.44 -0.80 -2.93
N LEU A 84 51.34 -1.08 -2.23
CA LEU A 84 50.61 -2.34 -2.38
C LEU A 84 49.75 -2.38 -3.65
N ALA A 85 49.19 -1.23 -4.06
CA ALA A 85 48.37 -1.15 -5.28
C ALA A 85 49.18 -1.40 -6.56
N ALA A 86 50.44 -0.97 -6.60
CA ALA A 86 51.31 -1.16 -7.78
C ALA A 86 51.78 -2.61 -7.95
N VAL A 87 51.98 -3.36 -6.86
CA VAL A 87 52.40 -4.77 -6.92
C VAL A 87 51.22 -5.69 -7.29
N LEU A 88 50.00 -5.37 -6.86
CA LEU A 88 48.80 -6.11 -7.23
C LEU A 88 48.38 -5.91 -8.69
N SER A 89 48.63 -4.74 -9.29
CA SER A 89 48.37 -4.52 -10.72
C SER A 89 49.38 -5.22 -11.64
N ALA A 90 50.62 -5.46 -11.18
CA ALA A 90 51.64 -6.14 -11.98
C ALA A 90 51.45 -7.68 -12.01
N LEU A 91 50.88 -8.29 -10.97
CA LEU A 91 50.57 -9.74 -10.97
C LEU A 91 49.32 -10.11 -11.79
N ALA A 92 48.42 -9.16 -12.06
CA ALA A 92 47.22 -9.38 -12.88
C ALA A 92 47.52 -9.42 -14.40
N LEU A 93 48.70 -8.96 -14.84
CA LEU A 93 49.08 -8.89 -16.26
C LEU A 93 49.88 -10.10 -16.77
N VAL A 94 50.35 -10.99 -15.89
CA VAL A 94 51.18 -12.14 -16.28
C VAL A 94 50.37 -13.44 -16.40
N SER A 95 49.13 -13.49 -15.92
CA SER A 95 48.26 -14.69 -16.00
C SER A 95 47.34 -14.72 -17.24
N SER A 96 47.37 -13.70 -18.10
CA SER A 96 46.45 -13.59 -19.25
C SER A 96 46.99 -14.14 -20.58
N ALA A 97 48.22 -14.65 -20.62
CA ALA A 97 48.91 -14.98 -21.88
C ALA A 97 49.30 -16.47 -21.98
N ALA A 98 48.34 -17.38 -21.83
CA ALA A 98 48.42 -18.75 -22.38
C ALA A 98 47.07 -19.47 -22.29
N SER A 99 46.11 -19.13 -23.14
CA SER A 99 45.02 -20.05 -23.48
C SER A 99 44.69 -19.92 -24.96
N ILE A 100 45.23 -20.86 -25.73
CA ILE A 100 44.87 -21.09 -27.13
C ILE A 100 43.40 -21.52 -27.13
N SER A 101 42.52 -20.63 -27.58
CA SER A 101 41.07 -20.78 -27.53
C SER A 101 40.60 -21.86 -28.51
N ARG A 102 40.12 -22.98 -27.97
CA ARG A 102 39.11 -23.79 -28.65
C ARG A 102 37.80 -22.98 -28.69
N PRO A 103 37.01 -23.05 -29.77
CA PRO A 103 35.68 -22.46 -29.78
C PRO A 103 34.81 -23.14 -28.71
N GLY A 104 34.33 -22.35 -27.74
CA GLY A 104 32.97 -22.50 -27.23
C GLY A 104 32.71 -23.25 -25.91
N SER A 105 33.65 -23.39 -24.96
CA SER A 105 33.26 -23.85 -23.62
C SER A 105 32.73 -22.67 -22.80
N ALA A 106 31.42 -22.64 -22.54
CA ALA A 106 30.83 -21.71 -21.58
C ALA A 106 31.54 -21.85 -20.22
N ARG A 107 31.84 -20.74 -19.56
CA ARG A 107 32.43 -20.77 -18.22
C ARG A 107 31.38 -21.25 -17.22
N ASP A 108 31.77 -22.17 -16.34
CA ASP A 108 31.01 -22.49 -15.13
C ASP A 108 31.00 -21.26 -14.23
N LEU A 109 29.81 -20.74 -13.93
CA LEU A 109 29.64 -19.73 -12.90
C LEU A 109 29.52 -20.45 -11.57
N SER A 110 30.41 -20.16 -10.61
CA SER A 110 30.31 -20.72 -9.27
C SER A 110 29.12 -20.11 -8.53
N SER A 111 28.51 -20.82 -7.56
CA SER A 111 27.36 -20.31 -6.79
C SER A 111 27.65 -18.98 -6.07
N VAL A 112 28.92 -18.69 -5.75
CA VAL A 112 29.35 -17.42 -5.15
C VAL A 112 29.37 -16.27 -6.17
N ASP A 113 29.73 -16.55 -7.43
CA ASP A 113 29.71 -15.55 -8.52
C ASP A 113 28.30 -15.31 -9.06
N ILE A 114 27.43 -16.33 -9.02
CA ILE A 114 26.03 -16.27 -9.47
C ILE A 114 25.21 -15.32 -8.60
N VAL A 115 25.42 -15.36 -7.27
CA VAL A 115 24.68 -14.50 -6.33
C VAL A 115 25.02 -13.01 -6.50
N THR A 116 26.18 -12.69 -7.11
CA THR A 116 26.64 -11.31 -7.27
C THR A 116 26.49 -10.75 -8.68
N THR A 117 26.45 -11.58 -9.73
CA THR A 117 26.27 -11.08 -11.11
C THR A 117 25.70 -12.14 -12.05
N LEU A 118 24.37 -12.15 -12.21
CA LEU A 118 23.87 -12.34 -13.58
C LEU A 118 24.57 -11.28 -14.45
N PRO A 119 25.17 -11.67 -15.59
CA PRO A 119 25.70 -10.69 -16.52
C PRO A 119 24.60 -9.67 -16.87
N ALA A 120 24.88 -8.38 -16.75
CA ALA A 120 23.89 -7.34 -17.01
C ALA A 120 23.41 -7.37 -18.47
N GLU A 121 24.22 -7.96 -19.34
CA GLU A 121 23.97 -8.20 -20.76
C GLU A 121 23.14 -9.46 -21.06
N ALA A 122 22.84 -10.31 -20.06
CA ALA A 122 22.02 -11.50 -20.27
C ALA A 122 20.58 -11.12 -20.63
N THR A 123 20.09 -11.60 -21.78
CA THR A 123 18.74 -11.27 -22.29
C THR A 123 17.84 -12.49 -22.51
N ALA A 124 18.39 -13.69 -22.36
CA ALA A 124 17.66 -14.96 -22.48
C ALA A 124 18.42 -16.06 -21.72
N PHE A 125 17.68 -17.09 -21.29
CA PHE A 125 18.25 -18.27 -20.63
C PHE A 125 17.73 -19.54 -21.30
N GLY A 126 18.62 -20.42 -21.73
CA GLY A 126 18.26 -21.72 -22.29
C GLY A 126 18.42 -22.81 -21.24
N SER A 127 17.46 -23.73 -21.12
CA SER A 127 17.58 -24.88 -20.22
C SER A 127 17.00 -26.16 -20.84
N ASP A 128 17.43 -27.30 -20.29
CA ASP A 128 16.89 -28.61 -20.64
C ASP A 128 16.65 -29.44 -19.38
N ASN A 129 15.64 -30.31 -19.43
CA ASN A 129 15.30 -31.18 -18.29
C ASN A 129 16.35 -32.27 -18.02
N ASP A 130 17.18 -32.61 -19.01
CA ASP A 130 18.17 -33.69 -18.92
C ASP A 130 19.58 -33.22 -18.52
N THR A 131 19.85 -31.92 -18.55
CA THR A 131 21.21 -31.39 -18.31
C THR A 131 21.43 -30.85 -16.91
N ASP A 132 20.37 -30.52 -16.14
CA ASP A 132 20.45 -29.81 -14.86
C ASP A 132 21.12 -28.41 -14.92
N TRP A 133 21.33 -27.90 -16.14
CA TRP A 133 21.98 -26.61 -16.38
C TRP A 133 21.06 -25.66 -17.14
N THR A 134 21.13 -24.40 -16.73
CA THR A 134 20.62 -23.23 -17.45
C THR A 134 21.80 -22.42 -17.97
N VAL A 135 21.76 -22.02 -19.24
CA VAL A 135 22.80 -21.24 -19.91
C VAL A 135 22.28 -19.82 -20.14
N ALA A 136 23.05 -18.83 -19.72
CA ALA A 136 22.74 -17.41 -19.94
C ALA A 136 23.27 -16.95 -21.30
N TYR A 137 22.47 -16.18 -22.03
CA TYR A 137 22.77 -15.69 -23.37
C TYR A 137 22.63 -14.17 -23.46
N ASP A 138 23.53 -13.51 -24.21
CA ASP A 138 23.33 -12.11 -24.61
C ASP A 138 22.29 -11.96 -25.72
N LYS A 139 22.08 -10.72 -26.20
CA LYS A 139 21.13 -10.42 -27.29
C LYS A 139 21.47 -11.07 -28.63
N ASP A 140 22.73 -11.47 -28.83
CA ASP A 140 23.23 -12.09 -30.05
C ASP A 140 23.34 -13.63 -29.88
N PHE A 141 22.81 -14.17 -28.78
CA PHE A 141 22.86 -15.58 -28.39
C PHE A 141 24.29 -16.12 -28.19
N LYS A 142 25.23 -15.26 -27.79
CA LYS A 142 26.51 -15.73 -27.29
C LYS A 142 26.32 -16.20 -25.85
N ALA A 143 26.79 -17.41 -25.56
CA ALA A 143 26.78 -17.96 -24.21
C ALA A 143 27.70 -17.11 -23.30
N LEU A 144 27.14 -16.64 -22.20
CA LEU A 144 27.83 -15.82 -21.20
C LEU A 144 28.33 -16.66 -20.02
N GLY A 145 27.61 -17.73 -19.71
CA GLY A 145 27.94 -18.68 -18.65
C GLY A 145 26.80 -19.67 -18.46
N ARG A 146 27.03 -20.68 -17.61
CA ARG A 146 25.99 -21.61 -17.19
C ARG A 146 25.89 -21.67 -15.67
N LEU A 147 24.70 -21.98 -15.20
CA LEU A 147 24.33 -22.11 -13.80
C LEU A 147 23.45 -23.35 -13.64
N LYS A 148 23.47 -23.97 -12.45
CA LYS A 148 22.55 -25.09 -12.22
C LYS A 148 21.11 -24.60 -12.24
N ASN A 149 20.18 -25.49 -12.59
CA ASN A 149 18.76 -25.15 -12.61
C ASN A 149 18.26 -24.68 -11.22
N GLU A 150 18.71 -25.33 -10.14
CA GLU A 150 18.39 -24.92 -8.77
C GLU A 150 18.82 -23.47 -8.47
N ASP A 151 20.01 -23.07 -8.92
CA ASP A 151 20.55 -21.73 -8.73
C ASP A 151 19.79 -20.70 -9.59
N PHE A 152 19.42 -21.08 -10.82
CA PHE A 152 18.61 -20.22 -11.70
C PHE A 152 17.26 -19.94 -11.07
N HIS A 153 16.58 -20.98 -10.58
CA HIS A 153 15.29 -20.85 -9.92
C HIS A 153 15.37 -20.01 -8.64
N ALA A 154 16.41 -20.20 -7.81
CA ALA A 154 16.64 -19.36 -6.64
C ALA A 154 16.89 -17.88 -6.99
N LEU A 155 17.40 -17.61 -8.19
CA LEU A 155 17.68 -16.27 -8.67
C LEU A 155 16.43 -15.56 -9.24
N ILE A 156 15.56 -16.29 -9.96
CA ILE A 156 14.33 -15.73 -10.52
C ILE A 156 13.12 -15.80 -9.56
N ASP A 157 13.21 -16.61 -8.50
CA ASP A 157 12.24 -16.66 -7.41
C ASP A 157 12.83 -16.19 -6.07
N PRO A 158 12.81 -14.87 -5.81
CA PRO A 158 13.29 -14.32 -4.55
C PRO A 158 12.35 -14.56 -3.35
N SER A 159 11.27 -15.36 -3.49
CA SER A 159 10.41 -15.66 -2.34
C SER A 159 11.04 -16.64 -1.35
N GLY A 160 12.10 -17.37 -1.75
CA GLY A 160 13.02 -18.01 -0.80
C GLY A 160 13.86 -16.97 -0.06
N ASN A 161 14.39 -17.28 1.13
CA ASN A 161 15.21 -16.40 1.99
C ASN A 161 16.53 -15.84 1.36
N SER A 162 16.65 -15.81 0.03
CA SER A 162 17.74 -15.25 -0.76
C SER A 162 17.69 -13.71 -0.75
N THR A 163 18.51 -13.11 0.11
CA THR A 163 18.39 -11.71 0.54
C THR A 163 19.06 -10.66 -0.35
N GLN A 164 19.74 -11.01 -1.46
CA GLN A 164 20.57 -10.03 -2.19
C GLN A 164 20.25 -9.78 -3.67
N LEU A 165 19.73 -10.74 -4.44
CA LEU A 165 19.42 -10.54 -5.88
C LEU A 165 17.99 -10.02 -6.13
N ALA A 166 17.06 -10.37 -5.25
CA ALA A 166 15.67 -9.89 -5.23
C ALA A 166 15.56 -8.36 -5.32
N ALA A 167 16.52 -7.65 -4.74
CA ALA A 167 16.48 -6.21 -4.55
C ALA A 167 16.71 -5.39 -5.83
N ARG A 168 17.23 -5.99 -6.92
CA ARG A 168 17.54 -5.28 -8.17
C ARG A 168 16.49 -5.41 -9.27
N GLN A 169 15.70 -6.49 -9.29
CA GLN A 169 14.73 -6.75 -10.36
C GLN A 169 13.27 -6.71 -9.92
N VAL A 170 12.97 -6.87 -8.62
CA VAL A 170 11.58 -6.74 -8.17
C VAL A 170 11.24 -5.26 -8.12
N THR A 171 10.49 -4.80 -9.12
CA THR A 171 9.73 -3.55 -9.03
C THR A 171 9.06 -3.54 -7.65
N ARG A 172 9.26 -2.48 -6.86
CA ARG A 172 8.89 -2.37 -5.42
C ARG A 172 7.40 -2.64 -5.07
N GLY A 173 6.58 -3.06 -6.03
CA GLY A 173 5.21 -3.50 -5.82
C GLY A 173 5.14 -4.59 -4.75
N ARG A 174 4.72 -4.19 -3.55
CA ARG A 174 4.52 -5.08 -2.39
C ARG A 174 3.34 -6.04 -2.59
N HIS A 175 2.56 -5.84 -3.65
CA HIS A 175 1.34 -6.58 -3.95
C HIS A 175 1.43 -7.14 -5.36
N CYS A 176 1.78 -8.42 -5.45
CA CYS A 176 1.89 -9.16 -6.70
C CYS A 176 0.97 -10.37 -6.68
N THR A 177 0.47 -10.73 -7.85
CA THR A 177 -0.20 -12.00 -8.12
C THR A 177 0.47 -12.70 -9.27
N GLU A 178 0.27 -14.00 -9.40
CA GLU A 178 0.72 -14.78 -10.56
C GLU A 178 0.01 -14.30 -11.82
N LEU A 179 0.78 -14.10 -12.89
CA LEU A 179 0.29 -13.76 -14.21
C LEU A 179 -0.07 -15.04 -14.96
N SER A 180 -1.30 -15.14 -15.47
CA SER A 180 -1.67 -16.25 -16.36
C SER A 180 -1.18 -16.03 -17.80
N VAL A 181 -1.09 -17.09 -18.60
CA VAL A 181 -0.74 -17.00 -20.02
C VAL A 181 -1.72 -16.09 -20.78
N GLY A 182 -3.02 -16.17 -20.50
CA GLY A 182 -4.02 -15.33 -21.17
C GLY A 182 -3.85 -13.84 -20.84
N GLU A 183 -3.53 -13.51 -19.59
CA GLU A 183 -3.24 -12.12 -19.18
C GLU A 183 -1.94 -11.62 -19.80
N LEU A 184 -0.89 -12.45 -19.79
CA LEU A 184 0.39 -12.16 -20.46
C LEU A 184 0.16 -11.82 -21.95
N GLN A 185 -0.65 -12.64 -22.64
CA GLN A 185 -0.98 -12.45 -24.05
C GLN A 185 -1.84 -11.22 -24.33
N SER A 186 -2.53 -10.69 -23.32
CA SER A 186 -3.30 -9.44 -23.42
C SER A 186 -2.42 -8.18 -23.37
N LEU A 187 -1.15 -8.30 -22.96
CA LEU A 187 -0.26 -7.16 -22.84
C LEU A 187 0.15 -6.62 -24.22
N PRO A 188 0.30 -5.30 -24.38
CA PRO A 188 0.90 -4.72 -25.58
C PRO A 188 2.29 -5.29 -25.91
N ALA A 189 3.08 -5.64 -24.89
CA ALA A 189 4.38 -6.30 -25.01
C ALA A 189 4.33 -7.68 -25.70
N TRP A 190 3.17 -8.36 -25.72
CA TRP A 190 3.09 -9.73 -26.20
C TRP A 190 3.50 -9.86 -27.68
N SER A 191 3.08 -8.93 -28.53
CA SER A 191 3.40 -8.99 -29.96
C SER A 191 4.91 -8.93 -30.23
N ASP A 192 5.66 -8.17 -29.43
CA ASP A 192 7.11 -8.04 -29.57
C ASP A 192 7.83 -9.29 -29.05
N LEU A 193 7.38 -9.83 -27.91
CA LEU A 193 7.89 -11.08 -27.34
C LEU A 193 7.65 -12.27 -28.27
N ASP A 194 6.41 -12.40 -28.76
CA ASP A 194 6.00 -13.45 -29.70
C ASP A 194 6.76 -13.35 -31.02
N GLY A 195 6.92 -12.12 -31.54
CA GLY A 195 7.72 -11.84 -32.73
C GLY A 195 9.20 -12.17 -32.53
N TYR A 196 9.78 -11.82 -31.38
CA TYR A 196 11.15 -12.15 -31.02
C TYR A 196 11.38 -13.66 -30.97
N VAL A 197 10.49 -14.39 -30.30
CA VAL A 197 10.55 -15.85 -30.21
C VAL A 197 10.44 -16.46 -31.60
N LYS A 198 9.45 -16.08 -32.41
CA LYS A 198 9.28 -16.59 -33.78
C LYS A 198 10.47 -16.32 -34.68
N GLY A 199 11.04 -15.11 -34.62
CA GLY A 199 12.16 -14.70 -35.47
C GLY A 199 13.51 -15.29 -35.04
N SER A 200 13.73 -15.44 -33.73
CA SER A 200 15.07 -15.74 -33.18
C SER A 200 15.23 -17.18 -32.68
N LEU A 201 14.14 -17.80 -32.23
CA LEU A 201 14.11 -19.11 -31.57
C LEU A 201 13.26 -20.11 -32.37
N ALA A 202 12.03 -19.77 -32.72
CA ALA A 202 11.05 -20.68 -33.29
C ALA A 202 11.06 -20.76 -34.83
N SER A 203 12.17 -20.44 -35.50
CA SER A 203 12.24 -20.38 -36.98
C SER A 203 11.80 -21.68 -37.69
N ARG A 204 11.69 -22.80 -36.97
CA ARG A 204 11.34 -24.13 -37.51
C ARG A 204 10.32 -24.93 -36.69
N GLY A 205 9.68 -24.36 -35.66
CA GLY A 205 8.88 -25.16 -34.72
C GLY A 205 7.73 -24.43 -34.05
N ARG A 206 6.78 -25.22 -33.53
CA ARG A 206 5.75 -24.75 -32.59
C ARG A 206 6.38 -24.63 -31.20
N TYR A 207 5.83 -23.73 -30.39
CA TYR A 207 6.18 -23.60 -28.98
C TYR A 207 4.93 -23.49 -28.14
N ASN A 208 5.09 -23.87 -26.89
CA ASN A 208 4.14 -23.60 -25.83
C ASN A 208 4.68 -22.47 -24.95
N VAL A 209 3.76 -21.75 -24.32
CA VAL A 209 4.05 -20.63 -23.44
C VAL A 209 3.59 -21.02 -22.05
N TRP A 210 4.46 -20.88 -21.07
CA TRP A 210 4.13 -21.09 -19.68
C TRP A 210 4.50 -19.88 -18.82
N THR A 211 3.65 -19.66 -17.83
CA THR A 211 3.81 -18.70 -16.75
C THR A 211 3.65 -19.46 -15.45
N ASN A 212 4.56 -19.28 -14.49
CA ASN A 212 4.48 -19.91 -13.17
C ASN A 212 4.44 -21.45 -13.22
N TRP A 213 5.07 -22.06 -14.23
CA TRP A 213 5.28 -23.50 -14.26
C TRP A 213 6.11 -23.89 -13.04
N ASP A 214 5.72 -24.99 -12.36
CA ASP A 214 6.35 -25.58 -11.17
C ASP A 214 6.83 -24.61 -10.07
N GLY A 215 6.29 -23.39 -10.04
CA GLY A 215 6.70 -22.32 -9.13
C GLY A 215 8.06 -21.69 -9.46
N ALA A 216 8.75 -22.18 -10.49
CA ALA A 216 10.14 -21.84 -10.77
C ALA A 216 10.25 -20.63 -11.71
N ASP A 217 9.33 -20.48 -12.67
CA ASP A 217 9.30 -19.34 -13.61
C ASP A 217 8.21 -18.33 -13.24
N ARG A 218 8.51 -17.42 -12.30
CA ARG A 218 7.48 -16.55 -11.72
C ARG A 218 7.19 -15.29 -12.53
N ALA A 219 6.31 -15.39 -13.52
CA ALA A 219 5.69 -14.24 -14.16
C ALA A 219 4.57 -13.69 -13.26
N ARG A 220 4.66 -12.43 -12.85
CA ARG A 220 3.73 -11.81 -11.89
C ARG A 220 3.16 -10.50 -12.42
N ALA A 221 1.93 -10.18 -12.03
CA ALA A 221 1.38 -8.82 -12.15
C ALA A 221 1.49 -8.15 -10.78
N CYS A 222 2.23 -7.04 -10.69
CA CYS A 222 2.46 -6.29 -9.46
C CYS A 222 1.87 -4.90 -9.55
N VAL A 223 1.38 -4.37 -8.43
CA VAL A 223 0.98 -2.95 -8.38
C VAL A 223 2.23 -2.08 -8.63
N ALA A 224 2.13 -1.18 -9.59
CA ALA A 224 3.26 -0.47 -10.16
C ALA A 224 3.83 0.63 -9.23
N ASP A 225 2.97 1.18 -8.37
CA ASP A 225 3.26 2.33 -7.53
C ASP A 225 3.07 1.98 -6.05
N ASP A 226 3.86 2.61 -5.17
CA ASP A 226 3.77 2.39 -3.71
C ASP A 226 2.52 3.06 -3.11
N HIS A 227 2.00 4.08 -3.78
CA HIS A 227 0.79 4.81 -3.42
C HIS A 227 -0.01 5.22 -4.66
N VAL A 228 -1.32 5.36 -4.50
CA VAL A 228 -2.27 5.71 -5.56
C VAL A 228 -2.89 7.07 -5.26
N SER A 229 -2.77 8.03 -6.17
CA SER A 229 -3.41 9.33 -6.00
C SER A 229 -4.88 9.30 -6.39
N ILE A 230 -5.75 9.78 -5.49
CA ILE A 230 -7.15 10.07 -5.81
C ILE A 230 -7.24 11.52 -6.29
N GLU A 231 -7.67 11.71 -7.53
CA GLU A 231 -7.88 13.02 -8.14
C GLU A 231 -9.31 13.50 -7.90
N ARG A 232 -9.47 14.80 -7.66
CA ARG A 232 -10.79 15.45 -7.59
C ARG A 232 -11.32 15.71 -8.99
N THR A 233 -12.61 15.46 -9.18
CA THR A 233 -13.33 15.84 -10.40
C THR A 233 -14.34 16.95 -10.07
N GLY A 234 -14.11 18.15 -10.59
CA GLY A 234 -14.96 19.32 -10.30
C GLY A 234 -14.74 19.93 -8.91
N GLN A 235 -15.64 20.85 -8.52
CA GLN A 235 -15.61 21.53 -7.22
C GLN A 235 -16.44 20.79 -6.18
N ALA A 236 -15.95 20.74 -4.94
CA ALA A 236 -16.67 20.18 -3.81
C ALA A 236 -17.95 20.97 -3.51
N GLN A 237 -19.03 20.26 -3.20
CA GLN A 237 -20.29 20.84 -2.75
C GLN A 237 -20.34 20.77 -1.22
N CYS A 238 -20.22 21.92 -0.56
CA CYS A 238 -20.20 22.01 0.89
C CYS A 238 -21.47 22.67 1.42
N ASN A 239 -22.06 22.04 2.44
CA ASN A 239 -23.19 22.56 3.19
C ASN A 239 -22.79 22.72 4.65
N THR A 240 -22.99 23.91 5.19
CA THR A 240 -22.79 24.19 6.62
C THR A 240 -24.16 24.29 7.27
N GLY A 241 -24.34 23.57 8.38
CA GLY A 241 -25.55 23.59 9.17
C GLY A 241 -25.23 23.64 10.66
N GLU A 242 -26.14 24.22 11.42
CA GLU A 242 -26.04 24.24 12.88
C GLU A 242 -26.90 23.13 13.48
N ARG A 243 -26.39 22.47 14.51
CA ARG A 243 -27.17 21.55 15.35
C ARG A 243 -27.17 22.06 16.78
N THR A 244 -28.35 22.30 17.31
CA THR A 244 -28.53 22.71 18.71
C THR A 244 -28.75 21.48 19.57
N PHE A 245 -27.87 21.29 20.54
CA PHE A 245 -28.00 20.33 21.61
C PHE A 245 -28.54 21.05 22.83
N ASN A 246 -29.59 20.49 23.37
CA ASN A 246 -30.48 21.12 24.31
C ASN A 246 -30.18 20.46 25.66
N GLY A 247 -29.60 21.21 26.61
CA GLY A 247 -29.28 20.71 27.94
C GLY A 247 -30.53 20.58 28.81
N ASP A 248 -30.44 19.94 29.97
CA ASP A 248 -31.56 19.92 30.92
C ASP A 248 -31.62 21.20 31.75
N ARG A 249 -32.82 21.55 32.23
CA ARG A 249 -33.02 22.72 33.11
C ARG A 249 -32.26 22.54 34.41
N VAL A 250 -31.42 23.52 34.77
CA VAL A 250 -30.62 23.41 35.98
C VAL A 250 -31.45 23.85 37.19
N GLY A 251 -31.67 22.93 38.13
CA GLY A 251 -32.45 23.19 39.34
C GLY A 251 -31.74 24.03 40.40
N ARG A 252 -30.49 24.42 40.19
CA ARG A 252 -29.64 25.29 41.03
C ARG A 252 -28.67 26.04 40.13
N SER A 253 -28.22 27.24 40.53
CA SER A 253 -27.10 27.88 39.83
C SER A 253 -25.85 26.99 39.91
N GLY A 254 -25.11 26.84 38.82
CA GLY A 254 -23.95 25.95 38.81
C GLY A 254 -23.18 25.94 37.49
N ILE A 255 -22.17 25.08 37.42
CA ILE A 255 -21.43 24.79 36.19
C ILE A 255 -22.03 23.53 35.55
N LEU A 256 -22.56 23.69 34.34
CA LEU A 256 -23.02 22.62 33.47
C LEU A 256 -21.90 22.23 32.51
N ARG A 257 -21.55 20.95 32.47
CA ARG A 257 -20.63 20.41 31.46
C ARG A 257 -21.43 19.92 30.25
N LEU A 258 -21.25 20.59 29.11
CA LEU A 258 -21.83 20.20 27.83
C LEU A 258 -20.80 19.46 26.99
N GLU A 259 -21.15 18.31 26.41
CA GLU A 259 -20.23 17.51 25.60
C GLU A 259 -20.70 17.41 24.15
N ALA A 260 -19.81 17.72 23.20
CA ALA A 260 -20.08 17.62 21.78
C ALA A 260 -18.97 16.88 21.04
N LEU A 261 -19.33 16.24 19.94
CA LEU A 261 -18.37 15.71 18.99
C LEU A 261 -17.58 16.84 18.33
N SER A 262 -16.28 16.61 18.19
CA SER A 262 -15.31 17.45 17.50
C SER A 262 -14.45 16.65 16.56
N GLY A 263 -13.83 17.32 15.59
CA GLY A 263 -12.99 16.68 14.60
C GLY A 263 -13.70 16.49 13.27
N SER A 264 -13.31 15.45 12.53
CA SER A 264 -13.78 15.23 11.17
C SER A 264 -13.84 13.75 10.82
N GLY A 265 -14.80 13.40 9.97
CA GLY A 265 -14.86 12.11 9.30
C GLY A 265 -14.76 12.25 7.79
N THR A 266 -14.27 11.20 7.13
CA THR A 266 -14.21 11.11 5.67
C THR A 266 -14.61 9.70 5.26
N THR A 267 -15.58 9.59 4.35
CA THR A 267 -15.99 8.34 3.72
C THR A 267 -15.67 8.40 2.23
N ILE A 268 -14.80 7.49 1.80
CA ILE A 268 -14.43 7.29 0.40
C ILE A 268 -15.28 6.16 -0.14
N ARG A 269 -15.95 6.37 -1.27
CA ARG A 269 -16.70 5.35 -2.00
C ARG A 269 -16.31 5.40 -3.45
N GLU A 270 -15.64 4.36 -3.92
CA GLU A 270 -15.14 4.28 -5.28
C GLU A 270 -15.70 3.04 -5.98
N SER A 271 -15.97 3.18 -7.27
CA SER A 271 -16.42 2.12 -8.16
C SER A 271 -15.41 1.92 -9.29
N ILE A 272 -15.04 0.68 -9.54
CA ILE A 272 -14.11 0.34 -10.62
C ILE A 272 -14.84 0.44 -11.95
N THR A 273 -14.43 1.40 -12.77
CA THR A 273 -15.00 1.68 -14.10
C THR A 273 -14.26 0.96 -15.21
N ARG A 274 -13.01 0.55 -14.96
CA ARG A 274 -12.20 -0.25 -15.88
C ARG A 274 -11.27 -1.16 -15.08
N ALA A 275 -11.32 -2.46 -15.35
CA ALA A 275 -10.35 -3.40 -14.79
C ALA A 275 -9.06 -3.40 -15.62
N ALA A 276 -7.92 -3.60 -14.95
CA ALA A 276 -6.68 -3.93 -15.63
C ALA A 276 -6.77 -5.33 -16.26
N SER A 277 -6.19 -5.51 -17.43
CA SER A 277 -6.17 -6.78 -18.17
C SER A 277 -5.25 -7.84 -17.56
N ILE A 278 -4.40 -7.47 -16.61
CA ILE A 278 -3.54 -8.38 -15.86
C ILE A 278 -3.80 -8.24 -14.36
N GLY A 279 -3.51 -9.31 -13.60
CA GLY A 279 -3.88 -9.36 -12.19
C GLY A 279 -5.40 -9.33 -12.02
N SER A 280 -6.12 -9.88 -12.98
CA SER A 280 -7.57 -9.98 -12.96
C SER A 280 -8.00 -10.79 -11.73
N ARG A 281 -9.07 -10.33 -11.06
CA ARG A 281 -9.60 -10.97 -9.84
C ARG A 281 -8.65 -10.96 -8.64
N TYR A 282 -7.50 -10.30 -8.74
CA TYR A 282 -6.61 -10.12 -7.60
C TYR A 282 -7.20 -9.05 -6.67
N THR A 283 -7.34 -9.42 -5.40
CA THR A 283 -7.65 -8.46 -4.34
C THR A 283 -6.34 -7.98 -3.72
N VAL A 284 -6.04 -6.71 -3.96
CA VAL A 284 -4.92 -6.02 -3.33
C VAL A 284 -5.29 -5.79 -1.87
N PRO A 285 -4.57 -6.39 -0.91
CA PRO A 285 -5.00 -6.40 0.49
C PRO A 285 -4.89 -5.03 1.16
N SER A 286 -3.93 -4.19 0.78
CA SER A 286 -3.70 -2.89 1.42
C SER A 286 -2.67 -2.09 0.64
N ILE A 287 -3.10 -1.10 -0.17
CA ILE A 287 -2.19 -0.09 -0.74
C ILE A 287 -2.55 1.29 -0.19
N ASP A 288 -1.55 2.15 -0.08
CA ASP A 288 -1.74 3.53 0.33
C ASP A 288 -2.40 4.36 -0.78
N PHE A 289 -3.46 5.08 -0.42
CA PHE A 289 -4.07 6.09 -1.28
C PHE A 289 -3.77 7.49 -0.74
N ASP A 290 -3.31 8.38 -1.62
CA ASP A 290 -3.23 9.81 -1.31
C ASP A 290 -4.61 10.42 -1.51
N ILE A 291 -5.20 10.82 -0.38
CA ILE A 291 -6.56 11.36 -0.31
C ILE A 291 -6.44 12.88 -0.27
N PRO A 292 -7.01 13.59 -1.26
CA PRO A 292 -6.90 15.05 -1.34
C PRO A 292 -7.72 15.73 -0.25
N ASN A 293 -7.40 16.99 0.00
CA ASN A 293 -8.28 17.87 0.78
C ASN A 293 -9.62 18.06 0.05
N ILE A 294 -10.69 18.04 0.85
CA ILE A 294 -12.07 18.30 0.48
C ILE A 294 -12.56 19.48 1.30
N GLY A 295 -12.55 20.65 0.69
CA GLY A 295 -12.92 21.91 1.35
C GLY A 295 -11.96 22.31 2.48
N GLU A 296 -12.36 23.28 3.29
CA GLU A 296 -11.53 23.76 4.40
C GLU A 296 -11.47 22.78 5.59
N ALA A 297 -12.32 21.76 5.59
CA ALA A 297 -12.52 20.87 6.73
C ALA A 297 -11.50 19.73 6.84
N THR A 298 -10.74 19.40 5.78
CA THR A 298 -9.84 18.24 5.76
C THR A 298 -8.44 18.62 5.27
N THR A 299 -7.39 18.03 5.79
CA THR A 299 -6.02 18.15 5.21
C THR A 299 -5.78 16.95 4.29
N PRO A 300 -4.94 17.05 3.25
CA PRO A 300 -4.55 15.86 2.50
C PRO A 300 -3.88 14.84 3.42
N TYR A 301 -4.19 13.56 3.26
CA TYR A 301 -3.58 12.50 4.05
C TYR A 301 -3.47 11.21 3.24
N ARG A 302 -2.80 10.22 3.83
CA ARG A 302 -2.61 8.89 3.26
C ARG A 302 -3.25 7.85 4.16
N ASP A 303 -4.01 6.93 3.58
CA ASP A 303 -4.53 5.77 4.29
C ASP A 303 -4.52 4.55 3.36
N SER A 304 -4.40 3.37 3.95
CA SER A 304 -4.38 2.12 3.20
C SER A 304 -5.79 1.60 2.95
N ILE A 305 -6.05 1.20 1.70
CA ILE A 305 -7.34 0.71 1.23
C ILE A 305 -7.13 -0.60 0.47
N SER A 306 -8.02 -1.56 0.69
CA SER A 306 -8.10 -2.82 -0.07
C SER A 306 -9.07 -2.68 -1.24
N PHE A 307 -8.76 -3.29 -2.37
CA PHE A 307 -9.63 -3.29 -3.55
C PHE A 307 -9.39 -4.54 -4.40
N SER A 308 -10.38 -4.91 -5.22
CA SER A 308 -10.29 -6.03 -6.17
C SER A 308 -10.21 -5.50 -7.58
N ASN A 309 -9.30 -6.01 -8.42
CA ASN A 309 -9.23 -5.66 -9.84
C ASN A 309 -10.35 -6.34 -10.64
N GLU A 310 -11.58 -5.87 -10.46
CA GLU A 310 -12.79 -6.38 -11.12
C GLU A 310 -13.75 -5.22 -11.47
N LEU A 311 -14.25 -5.21 -12.71
CA LEU A 311 -15.18 -4.21 -13.19
C LEU A 311 -16.47 -4.19 -12.34
N GLY A 312 -16.91 -3.01 -11.94
CA GLY A 312 -18.14 -2.80 -11.17
C GLY A 312 -18.05 -3.16 -9.69
N LYS A 313 -16.88 -3.61 -9.19
CA LYS A 313 -16.65 -3.71 -7.75
C LYS A 313 -16.48 -2.33 -7.13
N ASN A 314 -16.97 -2.20 -5.91
CA ASN A 314 -16.85 -1.00 -5.11
C ASN A 314 -15.90 -1.25 -3.94
N PHE A 315 -15.20 -0.20 -3.52
CA PHE A 315 -14.51 -0.18 -2.24
C PHE A 315 -14.93 1.06 -1.44
N GLU A 316 -15.11 0.87 -0.14
CA GLU A 316 -15.51 1.92 0.79
C GLU A 316 -14.58 1.93 2.01
N LYS A 317 -14.12 3.12 2.39
CA LYS A 317 -13.31 3.32 3.60
C LYS A 317 -13.84 4.55 4.34
N THR A 318 -14.18 4.36 5.62
CA THR A 318 -14.53 5.46 6.53
C THR A 318 -13.40 5.69 7.50
N ILE A 319 -13.00 6.95 7.63
CA ILE A 319 -11.89 7.41 8.43
C ILE A 319 -12.46 8.48 9.35
N SER A 320 -12.47 8.22 10.65
CA SER A 320 -12.98 9.16 11.64
C SER A 320 -11.86 9.57 12.58
N LYS A 321 -11.67 10.89 12.69
CA LYS A 321 -10.82 11.54 13.70
C LYS A 321 -11.71 12.38 14.60
N GLU A 322 -12.76 11.75 15.12
CA GLU A 322 -13.69 12.38 16.04
C GLU A 322 -13.24 12.23 17.49
N SER A 323 -13.46 13.27 18.28
CA SER A 323 -13.25 13.26 19.73
C SER A 323 -14.30 14.10 20.42
N THR A 324 -14.69 13.71 21.64
CA THR A 324 -15.62 14.50 22.45
C THR A 324 -14.90 15.69 23.07
N ARG A 325 -15.46 16.89 22.91
CA ARG A 325 -15.05 18.09 23.64
C ARG A 325 -16.11 18.45 24.67
N SER A 326 -15.66 18.73 25.88
CA SER A 326 -16.49 19.27 26.95
C SER A 326 -16.33 20.78 27.05
N VAL A 327 -17.44 21.49 27.20
CA VAL A 327 -17.50 22.92 27.48
C VAL A 327 -18.23 23.11 28.80
N ASP A 328 -17.57 23.72 29.76
CA ASP A 328 -18.16 24.09 31.04
C ASP A 328 -18.87 25.45 30.90
N VAL A 329 -20.16 25.47 31.17
CA VAL A 329 -21.04 26.62 31.03
C VAL A 329 -21.64 26.96 32.39
N ARG A 330 -21.51 28.20 32.84
CA ARG A 330 -22.17 28.66 34.07
C ARG A 330 -23.62 29.04 33.75
N SER A 331 -24.58 28.52 34.52
CA SER A 331 -25.99 28.92 34.43
C SER A 331 -26.54 29.38 35.78
N GLU A 332 -27.52 30.29 35.73
CA GLU A 332 -28.32 30.69 36.90
C GLU A 332 -29.39 29.63 37.20
N PHE A 333 -30.01 29.74 38.39
CA PHE A 333 -31.15 28.90 38.75
C PHE A 333 -32.28 29.10 37.76
N GLY A 334 -32.78 27.99 37.21
CA GLY A 334 -33.91 27.99 36.30
C GLY A 334 -33.54 28.16 34.83
N ASP A 335 -32.29 28.50 34.51
CA ASP A 335 -31.80 28.63 33.14
C ASP A 335 -31.82 27.30 32.37
N TYR A 336 -31.92 27.43 31.05
CA TYR A 336 -31.81 26.38 30.06
C TYR A 336 -30.63 26.66 29.14
N CYS A 337 -29.58 25.85 29.21
CA CYS A 337 -28.39 26.00 28.37
C CYS A 337 -28.45 25.07 27.17
N SER A 338 -28.05 25.59 26.02
CA SER A 338 -27.93 24.86 24.76
C SER A 338 -26.51 25.04 24.19
N MET A 339 -26.05 24.05 23.46
CA MET A 339 -24.80 24.10 22.72
C MET A 339 -25.10 23.95 21.23
N ILE A 340 -24.69 24.94 20.46
CA ILE A 340 -24.85 24.99 19.02
C ILE A 340 -23.52 24.56 18.40
N VAL A 341 -23.58 23.50 17.60
CA VAL A 341 -22.44 22.94 16.89
C VAL A 341 -22.60 23.18 15.40
N GLU A 342 -21.65 23.91 14.82
CA GLU A 342 -21.56 24.09 13.38
C GLU A 342 -20.94 22.83 12.76
N THR A 343 -21.70 22.17 11.89
CA THR A 343 -21.26 21.00 11.12
C THR A 343 -21.16 21.38 9.66
N THR A 344 -20.02 21.14 9.04
CA THR A 344 -19.83 21.27 7.59
C THR A 344 -19.73 19.91 6.96
N THR A 345 -20.54 19.64 5.95
CA THR A 345 -20.49 18.41 5.15
C THR A 345 -20.14 18.77 3.72
N CYS A 346 -19.12 18.13 3.15
CA CYS A 346 -18.71 18.34 1.77
C CYS A 346 -18.75 17.02 1.01
N GLU A 347 -19.22 17.08 -0.24
CA GLU A 347 -19.16 15.98 -1.19
C GLU A 347 -18.29 16.37 -2.38
N GLN A 348 -17.34 15.51 -2.75
CA GLN A 348 -16.42 15.72 -3.85
C GLN A 348 -16.39 14.47 -4.72
N GLN A 349 -16.65 14.63 -6.01
CA GLN A 349 -16.46 13.54 -6.97
C GLN A 349 -14.96 13.27 -7.15
N SER A 350 -14.61 12.01 -7.35
CA SER A 350 -13.23 11.53 -7.43
C SER A 350 -13.01 10.56 -8.57
N ARG A 351 -11.75 10.44 -8.98
CA ARG A 351 -11.27 9.39 -9.87
C ARG A 351 -9.85 8.99 -9.50
N GLY A 352 -9.41 7.84 -9.95
CA GLY A 352 -8.01 7.48 -9.89
C GLY A 352 -7.70 6.29 -10.78
N ARG A 353 -6.42 5.93 -10.79
CA ARG A 353 -5.90 4.87 -11.65
C ARG A 353 -4.80 4.10 -10.92
N VAL A 354 -4.86 2.77 -11.01
CA VAL A 354 -3.82 1.88 -10.48
C VAL A 354 -3.15 1.15 -11.64
N GLY A 355 -1.84 1.27 -11.74
CA GLY A 355 -1.05 0.49 -12.69
C GLY A 355 -0.74 -0.89 -12.15
N PHE A 356 -0.90 -1.92 -12.98
CA PHE A 356 -0.40 -3.27 -12.76
C PHE A 356 0.69 -3.53 -13.80
N VAL A 357 1.92 -3.79 -13.35
CA VAL A 357 3.07 -4.07 -14.21
C VAL A 357 3.39 -5.57 -14.19
N ALA A 358 3.48 -6.18 -15.36
CA ALA A 358 3.93 -7.56 -15.49
C ALA A 358 5.45 -7.63 -15.32
N ASP A 359 5.96 -8.52 -14.46
CA ASP A 359 7.39 -8.68 -14.16
C ASP A 359 7.76 -10.17 -14.04
N GLY A 360 9.06 -10.47 -14.03
CA GLY A 360 9.60 -11.84 -13.95
C GLY A 360 9.93 -12.46 -15.31
N TYR A 361 9.81 -13.79 -15.41
CA TYR A 361 10.26 -14.57 -16.57
C TYR A 361 9.13 -15.37 -17.20
N ILE A 362 9.15 -15.48 -18.53
CA ILE A 362 8.23 -16.31 -19.32
C ILE A 362 9.02 -17.49 -19.87
N ARG A 363 8.48 -18.70 -19.69
CA ARG A 363 9.06 -19.91 -20.28
C ARG A 363 8.40 -20.24 -21.60
N PHE A 364 9.22 -20.38 -22.63
CA PHE A 364 8.85 -20.95 -23.91
C PHE A 364 9.46 -22.33 -23.99
N GLY A 365 8.75 -23.30 -24.54
CA GLY A 365 9.36 -24.61 -24.83
C GLY A 365 8.88 -25.18 -26.12
N PHE A 366 9.79 -25.94 -26.70
CA PHE A 366 9.79 -26.32 -28.10
C PHE A 366 9.74 -27.84 -28.20
N ASP A 367 9.03 -28.35 -29.20
CA ASP A 367 8.97 -29.80 -29.46
C ASP A 367 10.33 -30.39 -29.87
N SER A 368 11.27 -29.53 -30.29
CA SER A 368 12.64 -29.89 -30.62
C SER A 368 13.60 -28.80 -30.13
N ARG A 369 14.82 -29.21 -29.76
CA ARG A 369 15.85 -28.27 -29.28
C ARG A 369 16.10 -27.15 -30.28
N VAL A 370 16.03 -25.92 -29.78
CA VAL A 370 16.40 -24.70 -30.49
C VAL A 370 17.67 -24.18 -29.87
N ARG A 371 18.74 -24.06 -30.67
CA ARG A 371 20.07 -23.64 -30.20
C ARG A 371 20.49 -24.46 -28.97
N ASP A 372 20.39 -25.77 -29.11
CA ASP A 372 20.72 -26.78 -28.11
C ASP A 372 19.83 -26.84 -26.86
N HIS A 373 18.75 -26.06 -26.79
CA HIS A 373 17.85 -26.01 -25.63
C HIS A 373 16.38 -26.28 -25.95
N SER A 374 15.70 -27.01 -25.06
CA SER A 374 14.28 -27.34 -25.16
C SER A 374 13.38 -26.25 -24.55
N TYR A 375 13.91 -25.50 -23.59
CA TYR A 375 13.22 -24.41 -22.91
C TYR A 375 14.02 -23.12 -22.96
N TRP A 376 13.30 -22.00 -23.09
CA TRP A 376 13.85 -20.66 -23.14
C TRP A 376 13.09 -19.75 -22.18
N HIS A 377 13.81 -19.10 -21.29
CA HIS A 377 13.27 -18.14 -20.33
C HIS A 377 13.61 -16.73 -20.78
N LEU A 378 12.58 -15.92 -20.99
CA LEU A 378 12.73 -14.53 -21.39
C LEU A 378 12.25 -13.61 -20.27
N PRO A 379 13.07 -12.63 -19.83
CA PRO A 379 12.63 -11.67 -18.84
C PRO A 379 11.59 -10.73 -19.47
N LEU A 380 10.49 -10.50 -18.76
CA LEU A 380 9.51 -9.48 -19.11
C LEU A 380 10.17 -8.10 -19.18
N SER A 381 11.14 -7.82 -18.31
CA SER A 381 11.89 -6.54 -18.30
C SER A 381 12.65 -6.19 -19.59
N ARG A 382 12.74 -7.12 -20.56
CA ARG A 382 13.16 -6.81 -21.94
C ARG A 382 12.28 -5.76 -22.60
N GLU A 383 11.00 -5.74 -22.26
CA GLU A 383 10.03 -4.79 -22.79
C GLU A 383 9.90 -3.55 -21.90
N SER A 384 9.61 -2.41 -22.54
CA SER A 384 9.37 -1.15 -21.84
C SER A 384 8.26 -1.30 -20.78
N ARG A 385 8.38 -0.57 -19.67
CA ARG A 385 7.40 -0.62 -18.57
C ARG A 385 5.97 -0.38 -19.07
N ASP A 386 5.76 0.57 -19.98
CA ASP A 386 4.43 0.90 -20.49
C ASP A 386 3.79 -0.27 -21.25
N LYS A 387 4.56 -0.97 -22.09
CA LYS A 387 4.06 -2.15 -22.82
C LYS A 387 3.72 -3.34 -21.91
N ARG A 388 4.26 -3.36 -20.70
CA ARG A 388 3.98 -4.38 -19.67
C ARG A 388 2.97 -3.94 -18.62
N THR A 389 2.47 -2.72 -18.72
CA THR A 389 1.57 -2.14 -17.73
C THR A 389 0.15 -2.18 -18.26
N SER A 390 -0.78 -2.62 -17.42
CA SER A 390 -2.22 -2.47 -17.62
C SER A 390 -2.81 -1.65 -16.48
N TYR A 391 -3.91 -0.94 -16.72
CA TYR A 391 -4.45 0.01 -15.77
C TYR A 391 -5.87 -0.34 -15.34
N MET A 392 -6.10 -0.27 -14.03
CA MET A 392 -7.42 -0.23 -13.44
C MET A 392 -7.79 1.23 -13.21
N GLU A 393 -9.01 1.61 -13.57
CA GLU A 393 -9.55 2.96 -13.36
C GLU A 393 -10.77 2.86 -12.43
N PHE A 394 -10.92 3.86 -11.57
CA PHE A 394 -12.06 3.97 -10.67
C PHE A 394 -12.57 5.40 -10.60
N THR A 395 -13.85 5.54 -10.29
CA THR A 395 -14.51 6.82 -10.05
C THR A 395 -15.47 6.69 -8.89
N GLY A 396 -15.74 7.79 -8.21
CA GLY A 396 -16.60 7.74 -7.04
C GLY A 396 -16.76 9.09 -6.38
N SER A 397 -16.94 9.04 -5.07
CA SER A 397 -17.13 10.22 -4.24
C SER A 397 -16.36 10.10 -2.94
N ILE A 398 -15.87 11.24 -2.48
CA ILE A 398 -15.36 11.41 -1.14
C ILE A 398 -16.28 12.37 -0.40
N ASN A 399 -16.85 11.87 0.68
CA ASN A 399 -17.74 12.62 1.55
C ASN A 399 -16.99 12.94 2.84
N SER A 400 -16.90 14.20 3.21
CA SER A 400 -16.28 14.62 4.46
C SER A 400 -17.29 15.36 5.32
N HIS A 401 -17.23 15.16 6.63
CA HIS A 401 -17.91 16.00 7.60
C HIS A 401 -16.93 16.49 8.64
N GLY A 402 -17.13 17.73 9.11
CA GLY A 402 -16.30 18.35 10.13
C GLY A 402 -17.15 19.14 11.10
N TYR A 403 -16.71 19.18 12.36
CA TYR A 403 -17.28 19.98 13.42
C TYR A 403 -16.38 21.19 13.67
N GLY A 404 -16.85 22.38 13.30
CA GLY A 404 -16.02 23.58 13.18
C GLY A 404 -16.08 24.50 14.40
N ARG A 405 -17.28 24.89 14.82
CA ARG A 405 -17.51 25.91 15.86
C ARG A 405 -18.50 25.42 16.90
N TYR A 406 -18.23 25.80 18.14
CA TYR A 406 -19.09 25.58 19.30
C TYR A 406 -19.46 26.93 19.87
N ARG A 407 -20.75 27.16 20.10
CA ARG A 407 -21.20 28.24 20.98
C ARG A 407 -22.22 27.69 21.97
N SER A 408 -22.17 28.20 23.19
CA SER A 408 -23.14 27.87 24.24
C SER A 408 -24.01 29.08 24.52
N GLU A 409 -25.31 28.87 24.66
CA GLU A 409 -26.29 29.91 24.96
C GLU A 409 -27.19 29.44 26.09
N CYS A 410 -27.36 30.25 27.14
CA CYS A 410 -28.29 29.97 28.24
C CYS A 410 -29.44 30.99 28.24
N HIS A 411 -30.66 30.49 28.39
CA HIS A 411 -31.91 31.25 28.33
C HIS A 411 -32.73 31.03 29.62
N LYS A 412 -33.57 32.00 30.00
CA LYS A 412 -34.41 31.94 31.22
C LYS A 412 -35.75 31.24 31.03
#